data_AF-A0AAQ3XR46-F1
#
_entry.id   AF-A0AAQ3XR46-F1
#
_cell.length_a   1.000
_cell.length_b   1.000
_cell.length_c   1.000
_cell.angle_alpha   90.00
_cell.angle_beta   90.00
_cell.angle_gamma   90.00
#
_symmetry.space_group_name_H-M   'P 1'
#
loop_
_entity.id
_entity.type
_entity.pdbx_description
1 polymer ?
#
loop_
_entity_poly.entity_id
_entity_poly.type
_entity_poly.pdbx_seq_one_letter_code
_entity_poly.pdbx_strand_id
1 'polypeptide(L)'
;MPIKFGSVLTSKLNKNNKDGESYWERGPAANKPFILAVADFHKPGKLDEPGSMTYTQSALWPYLYGHRVEWELVDGELKISAIRNREHVYREKVVPSGFFDLPGAENISAVLFSNAGTLAKFDRMGVAAGFGDPDHRYFRVGFRYNHEPNSVAPKIFSADVSTEGYEEFWSDELQLFHNPNAKRPLSPAQFGITQHFFEDGEARSITPENTVLASQTLIVGSIEKDRDGPSAS
;
A
#
# COMPACT_ATOMS: atom_id res chain seq x y z
N MET A 1 -12.52 7.78 1.26
CA MET A 1 -11.58 6.71 1.70
C MET A 1 -11.07 6.89 3.13
N PRO A 2 -10.58 8.07 3.59
CA PRO A 2 -10.07 8.27 4.96
C PRO A 2 -11.04 7.82 6.07
N ILE A 3 -12.33 8.07 5.85
CA ILE A 3 -13.43 7.67 6.76
C ILE A 3 -13.47 6.16 7.02
N LYS A 4 -13.15 5.32 6.02
CA LYS A 4 -13.16 3.86 6.17
C LYS A 4 -12.02 3.43 7.10
N PHE A 5 -10.81 3.97 6.88
CA PHE A 5 -9.66 3.72 7.73
C PHE A 5 -9.87 4.16 9.16
N GLY A 6 -10.43 5.36 9.35
CA GLY A 6 -10.57 5.90 10.69
C GLY A 6 -11.47 5.07 11.60
N SER A 7 -12.58 4.55 11.07
CA SER A 7 -13.42 3.65 11.87
C SER A 7 -12.68 2.39 12.32
N VAL A 8 -11.87 1.78 11.46
CA VAL A 8 -11.19 0.50 11.74
C VAL A 8 -10.00 0.72 12.68
N LEU A 9 -9.15 1.71 12.41
CA LEU A 9 -7.95 1.98 13.21
C LEU A 9 -8.33 2.46 14.62
N THR A 10 -9.27 3.40 14.75
CA THR A 10 -9.74 3.86 16.06
C THR A 10 -10.44 2.74 16.84
N SER A 11 -11.19 1.86 16.16
CA SER A 11 -11.78 0.69 16.84
C SER A 11 -10.72 -0.26 17.39
N LYS A 12 -9.57 -0.41 16.72
CA LYS A 12 -8.46 -1.23 17.22
C LYS A 12 -7.68 -0.54 18.33
N LEU A 13 -7.51 0.77 18.25
CA LEU A 13 -6.93 1.58 19.32
C LEU A 13 -7.72 1.44 20.62
N ASN A 14 -9.04 1.51 20.56
CA ASN A 14 -9.92 1.47 21.74
C ASN A 14 -10.32 0.04 22.16
N LYS A 15 -9.72 -1.01 21.57
CA LYS A 15 -10.16 -2.38 21.81
C LYS A 15 -9.48 -2.96 23.04
N ASN A 16 -10.30 -3.25 24.04
CA ASN A 16 -9.87 -3.97 25.23
C ASN A 16 -10.38 -5.42 25.21
N ASN A 17 -9.67 -6.30 25.92
CA ASN A 17 -10.12 -7.66 26.19
C ASN A 17 -11.16 -7.69 27.34
N LYS A 18 -11.59 -8.89 27.73
CA LYS A 18 -12.54 -9.09 28.83
C LYS A 18 -12.04 -8.59 30.19
N ASP A 19 -10.71 -8.49 30.34
CA ASP A 19 -10.02 -8.08 31.56
C ASP A 19 -9.71 -6.57 31.57
N GLY A 20 -10.13 -5.85 30.53
CA GLY A 20 -9.92 -4.41 30.40
C GLY A 20 -8.57 -4.00 29.78
N GLU A 21 -7.77 -4.95 29.30
CA GLU A 21 -6.44 -4.72 28.75
C GLU A 21 -6.46 -4.46 27.24
N SER A 22 -5.65 -3.51 26.80
CA SER A 22 -5.36 -3.19 25.39
C SER A 22 -4.46 -4.25 24.75
N TYR A 23 -4.28 -4.20 23.42
CA TYR A 23 -3.40 -5.16 22.73
C TYR A 23 -1.94 -5.12 23.19
N TRP A 24 -1.41 -3.92 23.44
CA TRP A 24 -0.01 -3.67 23.82
C TRP A 24 0.27 -3.88 25.32
N GLU A 25 -0.74 -4.19 26.13
CA GLU A 25 -0.62 -4.41 27.57
C GLU A 25 -0.45 -5.89 27.92
N ARG A 26 -0.68 -6.80 26.97
CA ARG A 26 -0.81 -8.23 27.25
C ARG A 26 0.01 -9.13 26.35
N GLY A 27 0.28 -10.34 26.87
CA GLY A 27 0.92 -11.42 26.14
C GLY A 27 2.30 -11.05 25.59
N PRO A 28 2.74 -11.70 24.49
CA PRO A 28 4.06 -11.47 23.90
C PRO A 28 4.27 -10.06 23.32
N ALA A 29 3.20 -9.28 23.14
CA ALA A 29 3.25 -7.91 22.61
C ALA A 29 3.55 -6.86 23.69
N ALA A 30 3.38 -7.21 24.97
CA ALA A 30 3.67 -6.30 26.07
C ALA A 30 5.12 -5.81 26.00
N ASN A 31 5.29 -4.50 26.22
CA ASN A 31 6.58 -3.82 26.19
C ASN A 31 7.35 -3.83 24.86
N LYS A 32 6.70 -4.16 23.74
CA LYS A 32 7.33 -4.17 22.40
C LYS A 32 6.69 -3.16 21.46
N PRO A 33 7.36 -2.78 20.36
CA PRO A 33 6.71 -2.05 19.29
C PRO A 33 5.45 -2.78 18.82
N PHE A 34 4.34 -2.05 18.70
CA PHE A 34 3.05 -2.60 18.31
C PHE A 34 2.58 -1.95 17.00
N ILE A 35 2.34 -2.79 15.99
CA ILE A 35 2.00 -2.34 14.64
C ILE A 35 0.57 -2.73 14.33
N LEU A 36 -0.22 -1.78 13.80
CA LEU A 36 -1.53 -2.07 13.23
C LEU A 36 -1.37 -2.39 11.75
N ALA A 37 -1.66 -3.63 11.35
CA ALA A 37 -1.72 -4.01 9.94
C ALA A 37 -3.12 -3.76 9.37
N VAL A 38 -3.19 -3.06 8.25
CA VAL A 38 -4.43 -2.74 7.53
C VAL A 38 -4.24 -2.98 6.04
N ALA A 39 -5.23 -3.56 5.39
CA ALA A 39 -5.24 -3.74 3.94
C ALA A 39 -6.56 -3.21 3.38
N ASP A 40 -6.54 -2.74 2.14
CA ASP A 40 -7.78 -2.39 1.45
C ASP A 40 -8.53 -3.65 1.00
N PHE A 41 -9.86 -3.57 0.95
CA PHE A 41 -10.67 -4.66 0.43
C PHE A 41 -10.64 -4.62 -1.09
N HIS A 42 -10.36 -5.77 -1.71
CA HIS A 42 -10.27 -5.89 -3.16
C HIS A 42 -11.66 -5.68 -3.81
N LYS A 43 -11.83 -4.55 -4.50
CA LYS A 43 -12.87 -4.38 -5.53
C LYS A 43 -12.18 -4.51 -6.90
N PRO A 44 -12.51 -5.54 -7.70
CA PRO A 44 -11.99 -5.65 -9.06
C PRO A 44 -12.28 -4.38 -9.86
N GLY A 45 -11.35 -4.02 -10.74
CA GLY A 45 -11.60 -2.97 -11.72
C GLY A 45 -12.71 -3.39 -12.68
N LYS A 46 -13.46 -2.41 -13.17
CA LYS A 46 -14.33 -2.53 -14.34
C LYS A 46 -13.66 -1.79 -15.51
N LEU A 47 -14.20 -1.97 -16.71
CA LEU A 47 -13.66 -1.32 -17.92
C LEU A 47 -13.56 0.22 -17.78
N ASP A 48 -14.43 0.80 -16.96
CA ASP A 48 -14.59 2.24 -16.69
C ASP A 48 -14.16 2.67 -15.28
N GLU A 49 -13.88 1.73 -14.38
CA GLU A 49 -13.51 2.02 -12.99
C GLU A 49 -12.23 1.27 -12.59
N PRO A 50 -11.12 1.94 -12.26
CA PRO A 50 -9.95 1.27 -11.73
C PRO A 50 -10.28 0.59 -10.39
N GLY A 51 -9.65 -0.57 -10.13
CA GLY A 51 -9.83 -1.32 -8.88
C GLY A 51 -9.42 -0.48 -7.66
N SER A 52 -10.05 -0.73 -6.50
CA SER A 52 -9.86 0.07 -5.27
C SER A 52 -8.39 0.21 -4.84
N MET A 53 -7.60 -0.83 -5.12
CA MET A 53 -6.21 -0.95 -4.73
C MET A 53 -5.26 0.07 -5.39
N THR A 54 -5.69 0.77 -6.45
CA THR A 54 -4.83 1.73 -7.17
C THR A 54 -4.86 3.15 -6.62
N TYR A 55 -5.84 3.51 -5.79
CA TYR A 55 -6.01 4.90 -5.30
C TYR A 55 -6.15 5.02 -3.78
N THR A 56 -6.48 3.93 -3.09
CA THR A 56 -6.75 3.96 -1.65
C THR A 56 -5.56 4.38 -0.78
N GLN A 57 -4.33 4.09 -1.22
CA GLN A 57 -3.10 4.42 -0.50
C GLN A 57 -2.95 5.93 -0.26
N SER A 58 -3.33 6.76 -1.24
CA SER A 58 -3.24 8.24 -1.13
C SER A 58 -4.01 8.83 0.06
N ALA A 59 -5.00 8.10 0.57
CA ALA A 59 -5.84 8.53 1.68
C ALA A 59 -5.26 8.22 3.07
N LEU A 60 -4.26 7.33 3.18
CA LEU A 60 -3.68 6.91 4.47
C LEU A 60 -2.82 8.00 5.07
N TRP A 61 -1.87 8.55 4.31
CA TRP A 61 -0.98 9.61 4.79
C TRP A 61 -1.74 10.77 5.46
N PRO A 62 -2.71 11.42 4.79
CA PRO A 62 -3.40 12.56 5.39
C PRO A 62 -4.29 12.17 6.57
N TYR A 63 -4.77 10.94 6.62
CA TYR A 63 -5.52 10.44 7.77
C TYR A 63 -4.61 10.16 8.97
N LEU A 64 -3.45 9.52 8.75
CA LEU A 64 -2.54 9.11 9.81
C LEU A 64 -1.82 10.30 10.45
N TYR A 65 -1.23 11.17 9.64
CA TYR A 65 -0.42 12.30 10.10
C TYR A 65 -1.21 13.60 10.24
N GLY A 66 -2.44 13.66 9.76
CA GLY A 66 -3.23 14.90 9.79
C GLY A 66 -2.67 16.00 8.88
N HIS A 67 -1.86 15.65 7.89
CA HIS A 67 -1.25 16.58 6.94
C HIS A 67 -1.35 16.03 5.52
N ARG A 68 -1.60 16.87 4.53
CA ARG A 68 -1.45 16.50 3.11
C ARG A 68 -0.05 16.87 2.65
N VAL A 69 0.49 16.06 1.75
CA VAL A 69 1.73 16.40 1.05
C VAL A 69 1.33 17.15 -0.20
N GLU A 70 1.80 18.38 -0.32
CA GLU A 70 1.70 19.17 -1.54
C GLU A 70 3.09 19.35 -2.14
N TRP A 71 3.15 19.56 -3.44
CA TRP A 71 4.40 19.78 -4.14
C TRP A 71 4.25 20.83 -5.23
N GLU A 72 5.37 21.49 -5.51
CA GLU A 72 5.51 22.43 -6.61
C GLU A 72 6.93 22.34 -7.18
N LEU A 73 7.11 22.79 -8.43
CA LEU A 73 8.42 22.95 -9.03
C LEU A 73 8.80 24.43 -8.95
N VAL A 74 9.83 24.76 -8.18
CA VAL A 74 10.42 26.10 -8.09
C VAL A 74 11.79 26.04 -8.71
N ASP A 75 12.01 26.79 -9.79
CA ASP A 75 13.27 26.82 -10.54
C ASP A 75 13.78 25.43 -10.98
N GLY A 76 12.85 24.50 -11.25
CA GLY A 76 13.16 23.11 -11.65
C GLY A 76 13.46 22.17 -10.48
N GLU A 77 13.44 22.67 -9.24
CA GLU A 77 13.54 21.86 -8.02
C GLU A 77 12.15 21.51 -7.48
N LEU A 78 11.96 20.25 -7.12
CA LEU A 78 10.75 19.78 -6.45
C LEU A 78 10.79 20.24 -4.99
N LYS A 79 9.86 21.13 -4.64
CA LYS A 79 9.59 21.51 -3.26
C LYS A 79 8.37 20.75 -2.78
N ILE A 80 8.50 20.13 -1.61
CA ILE A 80 7.42 19.38 -0.96
C ILE A 80 7.11 20.08 0.35
N SER A 81 5.83 20.27 0.63
CA SER A 81 5.36 20.84 1.89
C SER A 81 4.26 19.97 2.50
N ALA A 82 4.21 19.95 3.84
CA ALA A 82 3.15 19.27 4.57
C ALA A 82 2.14 20.31 5.08
N ILE A 83 0.92 20.27 4.54
CA ILE A 83 -0.13 21.22 4.89
C ILE A 83 -1.10 20.56 5.86
N ARG A 84 -1.34 21.21 7.01
CA ARG A 84 -2.27 20.67 8.03
C ARG A 84 -3.64 20.42 7.42
N ASN A 85 -4.12 19.21 7.57
CA ASN A 85 -5.41 18.74 7.07
C ASN A 85 -6.26 18.28 8.25
N ARG A 86 -7.09 19.17 8.80
CA ARG A 86 -7.79 18.93 10.07
C ARG A 86 -8.83 17.82 10.01
N GLU A 87 -9.53 17.71 8.88
CA GLU A 87 -10.67 16.81 8.75
C GLU A 87 -10.88 16.30 7.33
N HIS A 88 -11.64 15.23 7.24
CA HIS A 88 -12.09 14.63 6.00
C HIS A 88 -13.62 14.65 5.96
N VAL A 89 -14.16 15.34 4.95
CA VAL A 89 -15.61 15.48 4.74
C VAL A 89 -16.04 14.61 3.56
N TYR A 90 -17.08 13.80 3.75
CA TYR A 90 -17.76 13.08 2.67
C TYR A 90 -19.26 13.09 2.91
N ARG A 91 -20.00 13.78 2.04
CA ARG A 91 -21.42 14.12 2.26
C ARG A 91 -21.56 14.80 3.63
N GLU A 92 -22.38 14.27 4.52
CA GLU A 92 -22.60 14.82 5.86
C GLU A 92 -21.63 14.29 6.93
N LYS A 93 -20.78 13.32 6.58
CA LYS A 93 -19.87 12.69 7.54
C LYS A 93 -18.53 13.43 7.58
N VAL A 94 -18.20 13.92 8.76
CA VAL A 94 -16.90 14.52 9.09
C VAL A 94 -16.09 13.55 9.94
N VAL A 95 -14.84 13.31 9.58
CA VAL A 95 -13.89 12.52 10.38
C VAL A 95 -12.62 13.33 10.60
N PRO A 96 -12.16 13.50 11.85
CA PRO A 96 -10.91 14.20 12.12
C PRO A 96 -9.73 13.41 11.56
N SER A 97 -8.73 14.13 11.08
CA SER A 97 -7.45 13.54 10.66
C SER A 97 -6.47 13.50 11.84
N GLY A 98 -5.35 12.82 11.66
CA GLY A 98 -4.30 12.71 12.69
C GLY A 98 -4.56 11.54 13.62
N PHE A 99 -4.64 10.33 13.08
CA PHE A 99 -4.74 9.12 13.91
C PHE A 99 -3.61 9.04 14.95
N PHE A 100 -2.38 9.41 14.57
CA PHE A 100 -1.23 9.43 15.48
C PHE A 100 -1.27 10.53 16.54
N ASP A 101 -2.18 11.51 16.40
CA ASP A 101 -2.41 12.56 17.39
C ASP A 101 -3.50 12.16 18.41
N LEU A 102 -4.17 11.00 18.24
CA LEU A 102 -5.23 10.56 19.14
C LEU A 102 -4.67 10.11 20.50
N PRO A 103 -5.39 10.35 21.61
CA PRO A 103 -5.01 9.79 22.91
C PRO A 103 -4.87 8.26 22.86
N GLY A 104 -3.77 7.74 23.39
CA GLY A 104 -3.45 6.32 23.38
C GLY A 104 -2.71 5.87 22.10
N ALA A 105 -2.70 6.68 21.04
CA ALA A 105 -1.99 6.35 19.80
C ALA A 105 -0.49 6.26 20.02
N GLU A 106 0.07 6.88 21.06
CA GLU A 106 1.48 6.74 21.43
C GLU A 106 1.87 5.28 21.75
N ASN A 107 0.90 4.38 21.98
CA ASN A 107 1.17 2.95 22.15
C ASN A 107 1.26 2.18 20.80
N ILE A 108 0.91 2.83 19.69
CA ILE A 108 1.05 2.31 18.33
C ILE A 108 2.37 2.81 17.76
N SER A 109 3.26 1.89 17.38
CA SER A 109 4.57 2.23 16.82
C SER A 109 4.50 2.61 15.35
N ALA A 110 3.63 1.93 14.59
CA ALA A 110 3.46 2.15 13.17
C ALA A 110 2.13 1.56 12.67
N VAL A 111 1.74 1.96 11.46
CA VAL A 111 0.67 1.34 10.69
C VAL A 111 1.28 0.69 9.45
N LEU A 112 1.12 -0.63 9.32
CA LEU A 112 1.54 -1.38 8.13
C LEU A 112 0.36 -1.46 7.16
N PHE A 113 0.58 -1.05 5.92
CA PHE A 113 -0.42 -1.07 4.86
C PHE A 113 -0.04 -2.02 3.73
N SER A 114 -1.04 -2.70 3.17
CA SER A 114 -0.91 -3.44 1.91
C SER A 114 -2.03 -3.08 0.95
N ASN A 115 -1.68 -2.81 -0.31
CA ASN A 115 -2.64 -2.75 -1.41
C ASN A 115 -2.57 -3.99 -2.34
N ALA A 116 -1.94 -5.08 -1.92
CA ALA A 116 -1.60 -6.17 -2.85
C ALA A 116 -1.98 -7.58 -2.40
N GLY A 117 -2.73 -7.72 -1.30
CA GLY A 117 -3.30 -9.01 -0.89
C GLY A 117 -4.45 -9.46 -1.80
N THR A 118 -4.20 -9.64 -3.10
CA THR A 118 -5.22 -9.96 -4.11
C THR A 118 -5.04 -11.37 -4.68
N LEU A 119 -6.14 -11.96 -5.16
CA LEU A 119 -6.10 -13.24 -5.87
C LEU A 119 -5.19 -13.17 -7.09
N ALA A 120 -5.19 -12.03 -7.82
CA ALA A 120 -4.33 -11.84 -8.98
C ALA A 120 -2.84 -11.92 -8.63
N LYS A 121 -2.41 -11.40 -7.46
CA LYS A 121 -1.02 -11.54 -7.00
C LYS A 121 -0.69 -12.99 -6.66
N PHE A 122 -1.59 -13.65 -5.92
CA PHE A 122 -1.43 -15.06 -5.62
C PHE A 122 -1.30 -15.91 -6.90
N ASP A 123 -2.13 -15.63 -7.91
CA ASP A 123 -2.11 -16.31 -9.21
C ASP A 123 -0.79 -16.07 -9.96
N ARG A 124 -0.33 -14.82 -10.06
CA ARG A 124 1.00 -14.51 -10.64
C ARG A 124 2.14 -15.23 -9.93
N MET A 125 2.12 -15.32 -8.61
CA MET A 125 3.14 -16.05 -7.86
C MET A 125 3.10 -17.56 -8.15
N GLY A 126 1.92 -18.12 -8.40
CA GLY A 126 1.76 -19.49 -8.89
C GLY A 126 2.38 -19.68 -10.29
N VAL A 127 2.10 -18.76 -11.21
CA VAL A 127 2.69 -18.77 -12.56
C VAL A 127 4.21 -18.70 -12.49
N ALA A 128 4.77 -17.77 -11.70
CA ALA A 128 6.21 -17.65 -11.50
C ALA A 128 6.84 -18.91 -10.87
N ALA A 129 6.07 -19.65 -10.07
CA ALA A 129 6.48 -20.93 -9.49
C ALA A 129 6.29 -22.14 -10.43
N GLY A 130 5.88 -21.93 -11.68
CA GLY A 130 5.72 -22.98 -12.70
C GLY A 130 4.33 -23.61 -12.78
N PHE A 131 3.33 -23.03 -12.10
CA PHE A 131 1.93 -23.49 -12.18
C PHE A 131 1.10 -22.72 -13.22
N GLY A 132 1.75 -22.01 -14.13
CA GLY A 132 1.08 -21.30 -15.21
C GLY A 132 0.52 -22.25 -16.28
N ASP A 133 -0.62 -21.89 -16.83
CA ASP A 133 -1.19 -22.54 -18.00
C ASP A 133 -0.40 -22.09 -19.26
N PRO A 134 0.10 -23.02 -20.10
CA PRO A 134 0.92 -22.68 -21.27
C PRO A 134 0.18 -21.88 -22.34
N ASP A 135 -1.15 -21.95 -22.37
CA ASP A 135 -1.99 -21.22 -23.32
C ASP A 135 -2.28 -19.80 -22.83
N HIS A 136 -1.83 -19.42 -21.63
CA HIS A 136 -2.05 -18.11 -21.02
C HIS A 136 -0.73 -17.40 -20.69
N ARG A 137 -0.69 -16.09 -20.96
CA ARG A 137 0.42 -15.22 -20.54
C ARG A 137 -0.07 -14.19 -19.54
N TYR A 138 0.72 -14.00 -18.51
CA TYR A 138 0.44 -13.08 -17.41
C TYR A 138 1.41 -11.91 -17.48
N PHE A 139 0.88 -10.70 -17.49
CA PHE A 139 1.67 -9.48 -17.43
C PHE A 139 1.31 -8.70 -16.17
N ARG A 140 2.33 -8.35 -15.38
CA ARG A 140 2.19 -7.35 -14.30
C ARG A 140 2.50 -5.98 -14.89
N VAL A 141 1.50 -5.12 -14.93
CA VAL A 141 1.61 -3.77 -15.50
C VAL A 141 1.30 -2.75 -14.42
N GLY A 142 2.09 -1.68 -14.32
CA GLY A 142 1.86 -0.69 -13.29
C GLY A 142 2.89 0.42 -13.21
N PHE A 143 3.00 0.95 -12.01
CA PHE A 143 3.81 2.11 -11.67
C PHE A 143 4.84 1.75 -10.61
N ARG A 144 6.11 2.04 -10.89
CA ARG A 144 7.20 2.00 -9.92
C ARG A 144 7.54 3.41 -9.44
N TYR A 145 8.05 3.48 -8.23
CA TYR A 145 8.60 4.73 -7.72
C TYR A 145 9.75 5.21 -8.62
N ASN A 146 9.83 6.52 -8.85
CA ASN A 146 10.87 7.13 -9.65
C ASN A 146 11.88 7.82 -8.74
N HIS A 147 13.08 7.23 -8.65
CA HIS A 147 14.19 7.75 -7.84
C HIS A 147 14.96 8.91 -8.49
N GLU A 148 14.65 9.28 -9.73
CA GLU A 148 15.28 10.46 -10.35
C GLU A 148 14.94 11.72 -9.55
N PRO A 149 15.93 12.59 -9.24
CA PRO A 149 15.69 13.84 -8.54
C PRO A 149 14.59 14.67 -9.21
N ASN A 150 13.76 15.30 -8.38
CA ASN A 150 12.63 16.14 -8.80
C ASN A 150 11.55 15.43 -9.63
N SER A 151 11.54 14.09 -9.67
CA SER A 151 10.50 13.36 -10.37
C SER A 151 9.17 13.38 -9.62
N VAL A 152 8.12 13.80 -10.35
CA VAL A 152 6.73 13.81 -9.86
C VAL A 152 5.87 12.72 -10.49
N ALA A 153 6.42 12.03 -11.49
CA ALA A 153 5.74 10.99 -12.23
C ALA A 153 6.40 9.63 -12.00
N PRO A 154 5.61 8.58 -11.75
CA PRO A 154 6.15 7.23 -11.56
C PRO A 154 6.75 6.68 -12.87
N LYS A 155 7.65 5.70 -12.75
CA LYS A 155 8.13 4.91 -13.89
C LYS A 155 7.07 3.86 -14.26
N ILE A 156 6.60 3.87 -15.50
CA ILE A 156 5.68 2.83 -16.00
C ILE A 156 6.48 1.55 -16.22
N PHE A 157 5.91 0.39 -15.85
CA PHE A 157 6.50 -0.90 -16.16
C PHE A 157 5.45 -1.90 -16.65
N SER A 158 5.93 -2.87 -17.43
CA SER A 158 5.23 -4.10 -17.80
C SER A 158 6.24 -5.24 -17.69
N ALA A 159 5.85 -6.34 -17.05
CA ALA A 159 6.69 -7.51 -16.88
C ALA A 159 5.88 -8.77 -17.20
N ASP A 160 6.41 -9.61 -18.08
CA ASP A 160 5.88 -10.96 -18.31
C ASP A 160 6.32 -11.87 -17.16
N VAL A 161 5.33 -12.37 -16.42
CA VAL A 161 5.49 -13.19 -15.22
C VAL A 161 6.14 -14.54 -15.53
N SER A 162 6.05 -15.01 -16.78
CA SER A 162 6.66 -16.26 -17.24
C SER A 162 8.13 -16.13 -17.64
N THR A 163 8.68 -14.92 -17.63
CA THR A 163 10.09 -14.69 -18.00
C THR A 163 11.03 -15.31 -16.98
N GLU A 164 12.07 -15.99 -17.45
CA GLU A 164 13.14 -16.50 -16.58
C GLU A 164 13.73 -15.37 -15.73
N GLY A 165 13.83 -15.58 -14.41
CA GLY A 165 14.32 -14.58 -13.46
C GLY A 165 13.27 -13.55 -13.00
N TYR A 166 11.99 -13.72 -13.35
CA TYR A 166 10.92 -12.94 -12.74
C TYR A 166 10.81 -13.23 -11.24
N GLU A 167 10.91 -12.19 -10.42
CA GLU A 167 10.69 -12.27 -8.98
C GLU A 167 9.64 -11.25 -8.54
N GLU A 168 8.74 -11.69 -7.66
CA GLU A 168 7.76 -10.84 -6.97
C GLU A 168 7.62 -11.35 -5.53
N PHE A 169 7.62 -10.42 -4.57
CA PHE A 169 7.45 -10.74 -3.16
C PHE A 169 6.19 -10.10 -2.59
N TRP A 170 5.62 -10.72 -1.56
CA TRP A 170 4.51 -10.13 -0.80
C TRP A 170 4.83 -8.73 -0.28
N SER A 171 6.10 -8.47 0.02
CA SER A 171 6.63 -7.20 0.54
C SER A 171 6.68 -6.06 -0.48
N ASP A 172 6.62 -6.32 -1.79
CA ASP A 172 6.87 -5.31 -2.85
C ASP A 172 5.92 -4.10 -2.80
N GLU A 173 4.75 -4.29 -2.19
CA GLU A 173 3.64 -3.33 -2.14
C GLU A 173 3.22 -3.05 -0.68
N LEU A 174 4.06 -3.46 0.28
CA LEU A 174 3.88 -3.09 1.68
C LEU A 174 4.45 -1.70 1.94
N GLN A 175 3.74 -0.93 2.74
CA GLN A 175 4.17 0.40 3.17
C GLN A 175 4.00 0.53 4.68
N LEU A 176 4.99 1.11 5.35
CA LEU A 176 5.00 1.26 6.79
C LEU A 176 4.98 2.75 7.16
N PHE A 177 3.96 3.17 7.89
CA PHE A 177 3.81 4.54 8.36
C PHE A 177 4.19 4.62 9.84
N HIS A 178 5.32 5.24 10.15
CA HIS A 178 5.84 5.33 11.51
C HIS A 178 5.08 6.37 12.32
N ASN A 179 4.73 6.04 13.56
CA ASN A 179 4.11 7.01 14.46
C ASN A 179 5.20 7.89 15.09
N PRO A 180 5.23 9.22 14.85
CA PRO A 180 6.22 10.12 15.47
C PRO A 180 6.06 10.23 16.98
N ASN A 181 4.87 9.92 17.50
CA ASN A 181 4.55 10.00 18.93
C ASN A 181 4.71 8.65 19.66
N ALA A 182 5.30 7.63 19.03
CA ALA A 182 5.38 6.29 19.61
C ALA A 182 6.23 6.24 20.90
N LYS A 183 5.65 5.72 22.00
CA LYS A 183 6.37 5.31 23.22
C LYS A 183 7.45 4.26 22.95
N ARG A 184 7.22 3.43 21.93
CA ARG A 184 8.13 2.35 21.52
C ARG A 184 8.35 2.44 20.01
N PRO A 185 9.23 3.33 19.54
CA PRO A 185 9.44 3.52 18.11
C PRO A 185 10.00 2.24 17.49
N LEU A 186 9.65 2.02 16.23
CA LEU A 186 10.09 0.87 15.45
C LEU A 186 11.35 1.26 14.68
N SER A 187 12.38 0.41 14.73
CA SER A 187 13.61 0.72 14.00
C SER A 187 13.39 0.50 12.49
N PRO A 188 13.72 1.50 11.63
CA PRO A 188 13.57 1.35 10.19
C PRO A 188 14.39 0.19 9.60
N ALA A 189 15.50 -0.16 10.23
CA ALA A 189 16.40 -1.22 9.78
C ALA A 189 15.76 -2.63 9.83
N GLN A 190 14.62 -2.78 10.51
CA GLN A 190 13.91 -4.07 10.61
C GLN A 190 13.11 -4.42 9.35
N PHE A 191 12.96 -3.48 8.41
CA PHE A 191 12.09 -3.64 7.25
C PHE A 191 12.78 -3.16 5.96
N GLY A 192 12.68 -3.97 4.90
CA GLY A 192 13.15 -3.64 3.55
C GLY A 192 12.04 -3.15 2.61
N ILE A 193 10.99 -2.51 3.14
CA ILE A 193 9.82 -2.03 2.38
C ILE A 193 9.78 -0.50 2.36
N THR A 194 8.83 0.10 1.66
CA THR A 194 8.62 1.55 1.70
C THR A 194 8.20 1.98 3.10
N GLN A 195 8.86 2.99 3.64
CA GLN A 195 8.61 3.52 4.97
C GLN A 195 8.39 5.02 4.91
N HIS A 196 7.43 5.50 5.69
CA HIS A 196 6.96 6.88 5.73
C HIS A 196 7.14 7.44 7.14
N PHE A 197 7.65 8.67 7.23
CA PHE A 197 7.95 9.37 8.47
C PHE A 197 7.41 10.80 8.39
N PHE A 198 7.02 11.35 9.54
CA PHE A 198 6.66 12.76 9.67
C PHE A 198 7.41 13.34 10.87
N GLU A 199 8.45 14.12 10.60
CA GLU A 199 9.42 14.60 11.60
C GLU A 199 9.62 16.10 11.37
N ASP A 200 9.60 16.90 12.43
CA ASP A 200 9.80 18.36 12.38
C ASP A 200 8.89 19.11 11.39
N GLY A 201 7.69 18.59 11.14
CA GLY A 201 6.73 19.16 10.19
C GLY A 201 6.97 18.77 8.73
N GLU A 202 7.96 17.91 8.46
CA GLU A 202 8.33 17.49 7.12
C GLU A 202 7.97 16.02 6.85
N ALA A 203 7.58 15.76 5.60
CA ALA A 203 7.31 14.41 5.11
C ALA A 203 8.61 13.79 4.60
N ARG A 204 8.99 12.62 5.14
CA ARG A 204 10.15 11.84 4.68
C ARG A 204 9.74 10.42 4.34
N SER A 205 10.38 9.83 3.33
CA SER A 205 10.19 8.42 3.01
C SER A 205 11.52 7.72 2.73
N ILE A 206 11.59 6.43 3.07
CA ILE A 206 12.61 5.50 2.59
C ILE A 206 11.89 4.59 1.61
N THR A 207 12.34 4.57 0.36
CA THR A 207 11.69 3.77 -0.69
C THR A 207 12.75 2.87 -1.31
N PRO A 208 12.62 1.54 -1.22
CA PRO A 208 13.55 0.63 -1.89
C PRO A 208 13.55 0.80 -3.42
N GLU A 209 14.64 0.35 -4.05
CA GLU A 209 14.68 0.20 -5.51
C GLU A 209 13.56 -0.72 -6.00
N ASN A 210 13.06 -0.45 -7.21
CA ASN A 210 11.98 -1.20 -7.85
C ASN A 210 10.62 -1.25 -7.12
N THR A 211 10.44 -0.47 -6.05
CA THR A 211 9.16 -0.36 -5.32
C THR A 211 7.98 -0.17 -6.27
N VAL A 212 6.99 -1.05 -6.16
CA VAL A 212 5.74 -0.97 -6.93
C VAL A 212 4.72 -0.14 -6.15
N LEU A 213 4.27 0.96 -6.75
CA LEU A 213 3.27 1.85 -6.16
C LEU A 213 1.86 1.29 -6.35
N ALA A 214 1.59 0.80 -7.54
CA ALA A 214 0.36 0.12 -7.90
C ALA A 214 0.60 -0.75 -9.14
N SER A 215 -0.06 -1.89 -9.21
CA SER A 215 -0.04 -2.75 -10.39
C SER A 215 -1.37 -3.46 -10.62
N GLN A 216 -1.55 -3.93 -11.85
CA GLN A 216 -2.65 -4.78 -12.26
C GLN A 216 -2.10 -6.00 -13.01
N THR A 217 -2.90 -7.05 -13.10
CA THR A 217 -2.59 -8.24 -13.91
C THR A 217 -3.40 -8.21 -15.18
N LEU A 218 -2.71 -8.29 -16.31
CA LEU A 218 -3.31 -8.61 -17.59
C LEU A 218 -3.06 -10.09 -17.87
N ILE A 219 -4.13 -10.82 -18.16
CA ILE A 219 -4.06 -12.21 -18.59
C ILE A 219 -4.47 -12.26 -20.05
N VAL A 220 -3.61 -12.82 -20.90
CA VAL A 220 -3.85 -12.96 -22.33
C VAL A 220 -3.86 -14.45 -22.66
N GLY A 221 -4.99 -14.96 -23.12
CA GLY A 221 -5.08 -16.30 -23.67
C GLY A 221 -4.66 -16.31 -25.14
N SER A 222 -3.94 -17.35 -25.54
CA SER A 222 -3.76 -17.68 -26.95
C SER A 222 -5.07 -18.29 -27.50
N ILE A 223 -5.46 -17.88 -28.69
CA ILE A 223 -6.55 -18.52 -29.43
C ILE A 223 -5.88 -19.25 -30.58
N GLU A 224 -5.84 -20.58 -30.53
CA GLU A 224 -5.46 -21.36 -31.70
C GLU A 224 -6.47 -21.06 -32.82
N LYS A 225 -5.97 -20.56 -33.94
CA LYS A 225 -6.75 -20.41 -35.17
C LYS A 225 -6.84 -21.80 -35.81
N ASP A 226 -7.99 -22.45 -35.64
CA ASP A 226 -8.44 -23.67 -36.32
C ASP A 226 -7.51 -24.90 -36.28
N ARG A 227 -7.76 -25.81 -35.32
CA ARG A 227 -7.37 -27.25 -35.45
C ARG A 227 -8.36 -28.08 -36.28
N ASP A 228 -9.40 -27.46 -36.85
CA ASP A 228 -10.36 -28.11 -37.74
C ASP A 228 -10.19 -27.60 -39.19
N GLY A 229 -9.03 -27.88 -39.78
CA GLY A 229 -8.94 -27.97 -41.23
C GLY A 229 -9.62 -29.29 -41.66
N PRO A 230 -10.52 -29.30 -42.66
CA PRO A 230 -11.21 -30.53 -43.04
C PRO A 230 -10.17 -31.59 -43.45
N SER A 231 -10.30 -32.78 -42.86
CA SER A 231 -9.55 -33.95 -43.30
C SER A 231 -9.77 -34.14 -44.80
N ALA A 232 -8.72 -33.94 -45.60
CA ALA A 232 -8.75 -34.29 -47.01
C ALA A 232 -8.91 -35.82 -47.11
N SER A 233 -10.12 -36.25 -47.48
CA SER A 233 -10.42 -37.60 -47.98
C SER A 233 -9.95 -37.77 -49.42
#